data_AF-U5DEF7-F1
#
_entry.id   AF-U5DEF7-F1
#
_cell.length_a   1.000
_cell.length_b   1.000
_cell.length_c   1.000
_cell.angle_alpha   90.00
_cell.angle_beta   90.00
_cell.angle_gamma   90.00
#
_symmetry.space_group_name_H-M   'P 1'
#
loop_
_entity.id
_entity.type
_entity.pdbx_description
1 polymer ?
#
loop_
_entity_poly.entity_id
_entity_poly.type
_entity_poly.pdbx_seq_one_letter_code
_entity_poly.pdbx_strand_id
1 'polypeptide(L)'
;MESGVHHGMLLDYKFYFGFDIVNPITLDSMSMEKTFQFESGFMFGFYYNPVSTTFYILTYSLYWFLYLSSTGKWMQVRSPRCRRCSLTLFYTVFTCVLGKFYNVFCAEESGGYSIEVFDTAIGEWEERLPLPTGIPRPDNSDFGFSFLEWEGQICIVHGWFHQGDRKECRLGIWALRPKEKRWEKVIEMGLGKKLKSFERVLWIAKCR
;
A
#
# COMPACT_ATOMS: atom_id res chain seq x y z
N MET A 1 -14.97 -20.46 19.65
CA MET A 1 -14.24 -19.82 18.54
C MET A 1 -13.65 -18.56 19.09
N GLU A 2 -12.38 -18.59 19.47
CA GLU A 2 -11.68 -17.40 19.93
C GLU A 2 -11.47 -16.48 18.74
N SER A 3 -12.09 -15.30 18.79
CA SER A 3 -11.75 -14.19 17.91
C SER A 3 -10.32 -13.77 18.26
N GLY A 4 -9.34 -14.31 17.53
CA GLY A 4 -7.95 -13.89 17.64
C GLY A 4 -7.89 -12.38 17.41
N VAL A 5 -7.59 -11.63 18.47
CA VAL A 5 -7.35 -10.19 18.36
C VAL A 5 -6.07 -10.05 17.54
N HIS A 6 -6.22 -9.72 16.26
CA HIS A 6 -5.09 -9.37 15.41
C HIS A 6 -4.47 -8.10 15.99
N HIS A 7 -3.39 -8.24 16.74
CA HIS A 7 -2.58 -7.14 17.24
C HIS A 7 -1.96 -6.43 16.03
N GLY A 8 -2.61 -5.43 15.48
CA GLY A 8 -2.00 -4.58 14.45
C GLY A 8 -0.89 -3.75 15.07
N MET A 9 0.16 -3.44 14.31
CA MET A 9 1.12 -2.39 14.67
C MET A 9 0.90 -1.20 13.74
N LEU A 10 1.04 0.00 14.28
CA LEU A 10 1.07 1.24 13.53
C LEU A 10 2.50 1.76 13.45
N LEU A 11 2.75 2.53 12.42
CA LEU A 11 4.01 3.18 12.20
C LEU A 11 3.76 4.68 12.17
N ASP A 12 4.39 5.41 13.08
CA ASP A 12 4.33 6.85 13.16
C ASP A 12 5.64 7.48 12.67
N TYR A 13 5.53 8.41 11.73
CA TYR A 13 6.65 9.04 11.06
C TYR A 13 7.07 10.31 11.80
N LYS A 14 8.24 10.28 12.45
CA LYS A 14 8.84 11.47 13.04
C LYS A 14 9.77 12.12 12.01
N PHE A 15 9.26 13.12 11.31
CA PHE A 15 10.03 13.93 10.35
C PHE A 15 11.43 14.24 10.92
N TYR A 16 12.48 13.85 10.19
CA TYR A 16 13.92 14.00 10.51
C TYR A 16 14.53 13.10 11.60
N PHE A 17 13.76 12.56 12.55
CA PHE A 17 14.34 11.90 13.74
C PHE A 17 14.24 10.38 13.76
N GLY A 18 13.40 9.78 12.91
CA GLY A 18 13.21 8.34 12.86
C GLY A 18 11.75 7.96 12.78
N PHE A 19 11.42 6.80 13.32
CA PHE A 19 10.07 6.25 13.25
C PHE A 19 9.72 5.59 14.57
N ASP A 20 8.47 5.72 14.99
CA ASP A 20 7.95 4.94 16.10
C ASP A 20 7.07 3.83 15.55
N ILE A 21 7.19 2.65 16.13
CA ILE A 21 6.28 1.55 15.90
C ILE A 21 5.44 1.42 17.15
N VAL A 22 4.14 1.61 16.99
CA VAL A 22 3.19 1.71 18.09
C VAL A 22 2.23 0.54 18.02
N ASN A 23 2.07 -0.16 19.14
CA ASN A 23 0.93 -1.05 19.32
C ASN A 23 -0.29 -0.18 19.69
N PRO A 24 -1.31 -0.04 18.83
CA PRO A 24 -2.44 0.84 19.09
C PRO A 24 -3.35 0.34 20.23
N ILE A 25 -3.21 -0.93 20.65
CA ILE A 25 -4.01 -1.52 21.73
C ILE A 25 -3.34 -1.23 23.07
N THR A 26 -2.05 -1.53 23.20
CA THR A 26 -1.31 -1.35 24.46
C THR A 26 -0.73 0.05 24.60
N LEU A 27 -0.64 0.80 23.50
CA LEU A 27 0.07 2.06 23.35
C LEU A 27 1.59 1.96 23.59
N ASP A 28 2.12 0.73 23.67
CA ASP A 28 3.56 0.51 23.72
C ASP A 28 4.19 0.99 22.42
N SER A 29 5.33 1.67 22.53
CA SER A 29 6.07 2.15 21.37
C SER A 29 7.53 1.72 21.39
N MET A 30 8.04 1.44 20.19
CA MET A 30 9.46 1.24 19.93
C MET A 30 9.92 2.34 18.99
N SER A 31 10.86 3.17 19.45
CA SER A 31 11.51 4.16 18.60
C SER A 31 12.68 3.53 17.85
N MET A 32 12.74 3.78 16.56
CA MET A 32 13.85 3.41 15.69
C MET A 32 14.57 4.66 15.24
N GLU A 33 15.86 4.74 15.56
CA GLU A 33 16.71 5.84 15.08
C GLU A 33 16.87 5.78 13.57
N LYS A 34 16.82 6.96 12.95
CA LYS A 34 17.13 7.13 11.54
C LYS A 34 18.63 6.89 11.34
N THR A 35 19.02 5.83 10.63
CA THR A 35 20.43 5.70 10.27
C THR A 35 20.78 6.77 9.23
N PHE A 36 22.02 7.30 9.28
CA PHE A 36 22.53 8.36 8.39
C PHE A 36 22.35 8.06 6.89
N GLN A 37 22.17 6.79 6.52
CA GLN A 37 21.89 6.38 5.13
C GLN A 37 20.55 6.89 4.59
N PHE A 38 19.70 7.49 5.42
CA PHE A 38 18.34 7.90 5.08
C PHE A 38 18.08 9.40 5.19
N GLU A 39 19.09 10.28 5.27
CA GLU A 39 18.90 11.73 5.48
C GLU A 39 17.80 12.33 4.57
N SER A 40 17.72 11.89 3.32
CA SER A 40 16.68 12.24 2.32
C SER A 40 15.72 11.11 1.96
N GLY A 41 15.78 9.98 2.66
CA GLY A 41 14.98 8.80 2.37
C GLY A 41 13.50 9.00 2.67
N PHE A 42 12.65 8.65 1.69
CA PHE A 42 11.22 8.53 1.89
C PHE A 42 10.91 7.11 2.34
N MET A 43 10.01 7.00 3.31
CA MET A 43 9.48 5.72 3.71
C MET A 43 8.32 5.36 2.80
N PHE A 44 8.32 4.13 2.29
CA PHE A 44 7.34 3.69 1.30
C PHE A 44 6.36 2.69 1.87
N GLY A 45 6.76 1.77 2.75
CA GLY A 45 5.80 0.80 3.28
C GLY A 45 6.17 0.24 4.64
N PHE A 46 5.13 -0.17 5.36
CA PHE A 46 5.22 -0.95 6.60
C PHE A 46 4.33 -2.18 6.54
N TYR A 47 4.82 -3.27 7.09
CA TYR A 47 4.10 -4.53 7.24
C TYR A 47 4.34 -5.11 8.62
N TYR A 48 3.29 -5.54 9.29
CA TYR A 48 3.40 -6.35 10.50
C TYR A 48 2.75 -7.70 10.27
N ASN A 49 3.51 -8.77 10.51
CA ASN A 49 3.01 -10.14 10.50
C ASN A 49 2.59 -10.51 11.94
N PRO A 50 1.28 -10.62 12.23
CA PRO A 50 0.81 -10.94 13.57
C PRO A 50 1.12 -12.38 14.00
N VAL A 51 1.42 -13.29 13.08
CA VAL A 51 1.75 -14.69 13.40
C VAL A 51 3.18 -14.82 13.90
N SER A 52 4.14 -14.19 13.21
CA SER A 52 5.55 -14.21 13.59
C SER A 52 5.94 -13.06 14.51
N THR A 53 5.06 -12.09 14.73
CA THR A 53 5.33 -10.80 15.40
C THR A 53 6.44 -9.97 14.74
N THR A 54 6.81 -10.31 13.50
CA THR A 54 7.84 -9.60 12.75
C THR A 54 7.24 -8.48 11.93
N PHE A 55 7.98 -7.38 11.79
CA PHE A 55 7.62 -6.30 10.88
C PHE A 55 8.74 -6.00 9.89
N TYR A 56 8.32 -5.38 8.80
CA TYR A 56 9.15 -5.00 7.68
C TYR A 56 8.91 -3.54 7.36
N ILE A 57 10.00 -2.83 7.04
CA ILE A 57 9.93 -1.46 6.55
C ILE A 57 10.62 -1.39 5.20
N LEU A 58 9.92 -0.94 4.17
CA LEU A 58 10.49 -0.67 2.86
C LEU A 58 10.70 0.84 2.68
N THR A 59 11.94 1.24 2.44
CA THR A 59 12.32 2.65 2.24
C THR A 59 13.10 2.83 0.95
N TYR A 60 13.14 4.07 0.45
CA TYR A 60 14.01 4.45 -0.64
C TYR A 60 14.62 5.83 -0.41
N SER A 61 15.92 5.91 -0.66
CA SER A 61 16.69 7.15 -0.73
C SER A 61 17.40 7.18 -2.08
N LEU A 62 18.67 6.75 -2.16
CA LEU A 62 19.37 6.47 -3.41
C LEU A 62 19.16 5.02 -3.88
N TYR A 63 19.01 4.10 -2.93
CA TYR A 63 18.73 2.69 -3.15
C TYR A 63 17.49 2.27 -2.35
N TRP A 64 16.98 1.09 -2.66
CA TRP A 64 15.89 0.47 -1.92
C TRP A 64 16.44 -0.32 -0.73
N PHE A 65 15.80 -0.18 0.42
CA PHE A 65 16.19 -0.86 1.64
C PHE A 65 14.99 -1.50 2.33
N LEU A 66 15.21 -2.70 2.86
CA LEU A 66 14.27 -3.45 3.67
C LEU A 66 14.82 -3.57 5.09
N TYR A 67 14.09 -3.08 6.08
CA TYR A 67 14.32 -3.42 7.48
C TYR A 67 13.58 -4.71 7.82
N LEU A 68 14.23 -5.58 8.60
CA LEU A 68 13.62 -6.78 9.16
C LEU A 68 13.74 -6.76 10.69
N SER A 69 12.61 -6.75 11.39
CA SER A 69 12.60 -6.64 12.85
C SER A 69 13.21 -7.84 13.57
N SER A 70 13.11 -9.04 13.01
CA SER A 70 13.67 -10.25 13.63
C SER A 70 15.20 -10.23 13.70
N THR A 71 15.86 -9.47 12.82
CA THR A 71 17.32 -9.33 12.80
C THR A 71 17.78 -7.96 13.25
N GLY A 72 16.88 -6.97 13.31
CA GLY A 72 17.20 -5.59 13.62
C GLY A 72 18.05 -4.90 12.55
N LYS A 73 18.08 -5.42 11.32
CA LYS A 73 19.01 -4.98 10.27
C LYS A 73 18.29 -4.40 9.07
N TRP A 74 18.93 -3.39 8.48
CA TRP A 74 18.63 -2.90 7.15
C TRP A 74 19.41 -3.70 6.11
N MET A 75 18.72 -4.10 5.05
CA MET A 75 19.30 -4.79 3.90
C MET A 75 19.00 -3.98 2.64
N GLN A 76 20.02 -3.75 1.82
CA GLN A 76 19.78 -3.20 0.49
C GLN A 76 19.08 -4.26 -0.37
N VAL A 77 18.02 -3.86 -1.06
CA VAL A 77 17.29 -4.73 -1.99
C VAL A 77 17.43 -4.18 -3.41
N ARG A 78 17.18 -5.04 -4.40
CA ARG A 78 17.23 -4.61 -5.80
C ARG A 78 16.23 -3.49 -6.05
N SER A 79 16.58 -2.58 -6.94
CA SER A 79 15.63 -1.58 -7.41
C SER A 79 14.51 -2.23 -8.22
N PRO A 80 13.30 -1.65 -8.20
CA PRO A 80 12.22 -2.04 -9.09
C PRO A 80 12.68 -1.94 -10.55
N ARG A 81 12.17 -2.82 -11.40
CA ARG A 81 12.64 -2.95 -12.79
C ARG A 81 12.30 -1.75 -13.66
N CYS A 82 11.31 -0.94 -13.28
CA CYS A 82 10.91 0.22 -14.06
C CYS A 82 11.70 1.47 -13.67
N ARG A 83 12.27 2.18 -14.65
CA ARG A 83 12.78 3.54 -14.43
C ARG A 83 11.59 4.43 -14.11
N ARG A 84 11.57 4.96 -12.89
CA ARG A 84 10.58 5.96 -12.47
C ARG A 84 11.05 7.34 -12.92
N CYS A 85 10.14 8.18 -13.39
CA CYS A 85 10.45 9.60 -13.49
C CYS A 85 10.56 10.16 -12.05
N SER A 86 11.54 11.02 -11.79
CA SER A 86 11.81 11.56 -10.45
C SER A 86 10.60 12.29 -9.84
N LEU A 87 9.71 12.82 -10.69
CA LEU A 87 8.47 13.50 -10.30
C LEU A 87 7.32 12.53 -9.97
N THR A 88 7.39 11.25 -10.35
CA THR A 88 6.31 10.27 -10.14
C THR A 88 6.29 9.71 -8.72
N LEU A 89 7.39 9.87 -7.96
CA LEU A 89 7.50 9.39 -6.58
C LEU A 89 6.39 9.94 -5.66
N PHE A 90 5.89 11.15 -5.92
CA PHE A 90 4.85 11.80 -5.12
C PHE A 90 3.43 11.21 -5.28
N TYR A 91 3.18 10.45 -6.35
CA TYR A 91 1.86 9.84 -6.62
C TYR A 91 1.81 8.35 -6.30
N THR A 92 2.81 7.88 -5.57
CA THR A 92 3.03 6.47 -5.38
C THR A 92 2.25 5.97 -4.18
N VAL A 93 1.23 5.15 -4.42
CA VAL A 93 0.51 4.48 -3.34
C VAL A 93 1.21 3.17 -3.05
N PHE A 94 1.70 3.07 -1.82
CA PHE A 94 2.23 1.84 -1.26
C PHE A 94 1.30 1.30 -0.20
N THR A 95 1.01 0.02 -0.29
CA THR A 95 0.29 -0.67 0.78
C THR A 95 0.86 -2.06 0.92
N CYS A 96 1.09 -2.50 2.16
CA CYS A 96 1.46 -3.87 2.41
C CYS A 96 0.25 -4.71 2.72
N VAL A 97 0.13 -5.83 2.01
CA VAL A 97 -0.95 -6.79 2.20
C VAL A 97 -0.33 -8.17 2.09
N LEU A 98 -0.53 -9.01 3.12
CA LEU A 98 -0.01 -10.40 3.17
C LEU A 98 1.50 -10.51 2.87
N GLY A 99 2.30 -9.60 3.43
CA GLY A 99 3.77 -9.62 3.25
C GLY A 99 4.24 -9.16 1.87
N LYS A 100 3.37 -8.52 1.09
CA LYS A 100 3.71 -7.97 -0.22
C LYS A 100 3.44 -6.48 -0.25
N PHE A 101 4.44 -5.69 -0.64
CA PHE A 101 4.26 -4.25 -0.88
C PHE A 101 3.78 -4.03 -2.31
N TYR A 102 2.57 -3.50 -2.43
CA TYR A 102 1.97 -3.13 -3.71
C TYR A 102 2.25 -1.67 -3.98
N ASN A 103 2.79 -1.40 -5.16
CA ASN A 103 3.23 -0.09 -5.59
C ASN A 103 2.51 0.31 -6.87
N VAL A 104 1.62 1.31 -6.83
CA VAL A 104 1.02 1.87 -8.04
C VAL A 104 1.88 3.03 -8.55
N PHE A 105 2.31 2.97 -9.81
CA PHE A 105 3.13 4.00 -10.42
C PHE A 105 2.66 4.32 -11.85
N CYS A 106 2.92 5.54 -12.31
CA CYS A 106 2.71 5.91 -13.70
C CYS A 106 3.89 5.39 -14.55
N ALA A 107 3.57 4.59 -15.56
CA ALA A 107 4.51 4.06 -16.53
C ALA A 107 4.24 4.74 -17.89
N GLU A 108 4.82 5.94 -18.06
CA GLU A 108 4.60 6.79 -19.25
C GLU A 108 4.86 6.06 -20.57
N GLU A 109 5.88 5.19 -20.61
CA GLU A 109 6.21 4.35 -21.78
C GLU A 109 5.07 3.41 -22.20
N SER A 110 4.18 3.06 -21.26
CA SER A 110 3.01 2.20 -21.50
C SER A 110 1.69 2.98 -21.60
N GLY A 111 1.74 4.32 -21.54
CA GLY A 111 0.56 5.18 -21.66
C GLY A 111 -0.43 5.07 -20.48
N GLY A 112 0.02 4.59 -19.32
CA GLY A 112 -0.87 4.34 -18.18
C GLY A 112 -0.15 4.03 -16.87
N TYR A 113 -0.91 3.48 -15.93
CA TYR A 113 -0.40 3.12 -14.60
C TYR A 113 -0.24 1.60 -14.49
N SER A 114 0.73 1.17 -13.69
CA SER A 114 1.05 -0.24 -13.46
C SER A 114 1.27 -0.48 -11.97
N ILE A 115 1.24 -1.76 -11.58
CA ILE A 115 1.50 -2.20 -10.21
C ILE A 115 2.80 -3.00 -10.18
N GLU A 116 3.72 -2.58 -9.33
CA GLU A 116 4.89 -3.37 -8.92
C GLU A 116 4.60 -4.02 -7.56
N VAL A 117 5.10 -5.23 -7.37
CA VAL A 117 4.92 -5.97 -6.12
C VAL A 117 6.29 -6.36 -5.59
N PHE A 118 6.57 -6.05 -4.33
CA PHE A 118 7.76 -6.54 -3.63
C PHE A 118 7.35 -7.61 -2.63
N ASP A 119 7.90 -8.81 -2.77
CA ASP A 119 7.63 -9.93 -1.88
C ASP A 119 8.68 -9.97 -0.75
N THR A 120 8.22 -9.78 0.49
CA THR A 120 9.11 -9.73 1.67
C THR A 120 9.69 -11.09 2.04
N ALA A 121 9.08 -12.20 1.61
CA ALA A 121 9.57 -13.54 1.92
C ALA A 121 10.84 -13.87 1.11
N ILE A 122 10.92 -13.40 -0.14
CA ILE A 122 12.07 -13.62 -1.02
C ILE A 122 12.96 -12.38 -1.19
N GLY A 123 12.50 -11.20 -0.77
CA GLY A 123 13.26 -9.95 -0.83
C GLY A 123 13.43 -9.40 -2.25
N GLU A 124 12.51 -9.72 -3.16
CA GLU A 124 12.62 -9.40 -4.59
C GLU A 124 11.34 -8.77 -5.13
N TRP A 125 11.48 -8.00 -6.22
CA TRP A 125 10.36 -7.47 -6.97
C TRP A 125 9.81 -8.52 -7.94
N GLU A 126 8.51 -8.72 -7.92
CA GLU A 126 7.79 -9.60 -8.82
C GLU A 126 7.57 -8.96 -10.21
N GLU A 127 7.02 -9.77 -11.11
CA GLU A 127 6.50 -9.29 -12.38
C GLU A 127 5.35 -8.30 -12.16
N ARG A 128 5.25 -7.32 -13.06
CA ARG A 128 4.22 -6.28 -12.99
C ARG A 128 2.83 -6.88 -13.08
N LEU A 129 1.92 -6.34 -12.27
CA LEU A 129 0.50 -6.56 -12.43
C LEU A 129 -0.11 -5.37 -13.19
N PRO A 130 -1.01 -5.63 -14.16
CA PRO A 130 -1.78 -4.55 -14.75
C PRO A 130 -2.68 -3.94 -13.69
N LEU A 131 -3.09 -2.68 -13.85
CA LEU A 131 -4.23 -2.17 -13.09
C LEU A 131 -5.53 -2.83 -13.56
N PRO A 132 -6.56 -2.88 -12.70
CA PRO A 132 -7.89 -3.28 -13.13
C PRO A 132 -8.40 -2.42 -14.28
N THR A 133 -8.94 -3.07 -15.31
CA THR A 133 -9.56 -2.39 -16.45
C THR A 133 -10.78 -1.59 -16.02
N GLY A 134 -10.92 -0.38 -16.56
CA GLY A 134 -12.06 0.49 -16.29
C GLY A 134 -11.95 1.31 -15.01
N ILE A 135 -10.81 1.28 -14.31
CA ILE A 135 -10.52 2.26 -13.27
C ILE A 135 -10.16 3.59 -13.94
N PRO A 136 -10.82 4.71 -13.56
CA PRO A 136 -10.38 6.05 -13.92
C PRO A 136 -8.92 6.27 -13.52
N ARG A 137 -8.21 7.07 -14.31
CA ARG A 137 -6.79 7.34 -14.06
C ARG A 137 -6.60 7.94 -12.66
N PRO A 138 -5.59 7.48 -11.89
CA PRO A 138 -5.31 8.00 -10.57
C PRO A 138 -5.12 9.51 -10.44
N ASP A 139 -4.58 10.16 -11.47
CA ASP A 139 -4.45 11.62 -11.57
C ASP A 139 -5.79 12.37 -11.53
N ASN A 140 -6.88 11.71 -11.90
CA ASN A 140 -8.22 12.28 -11.94
C ASN A 140 -9.11 11.83 -10.78
N SER A 141 -8.54 11.10 -9.82
CA SER A 141 -9.28 10.67 -8.65
C SER A 141 -9.01 11.56 -7.45
N ASP A 142 -10.04 12.28 -7.03
CA ASP A 142 -10.10 12.93 -5.71
C ASP A 142 -9.99 11.91 -4.56
N PHE A 143 -10.21 10.61 -4.84
CA PHE A 143 -10.10 9.54 -3.88
C PHE A 143 -8.84 8.73 -4.18
N GLY A 144 -7.98 8.59 -3.17
CA GLY A 144 -6.80 7.74 -3.29
C GLY A 144 -7.15 6.30 -3.69
N PHE A 145 -6.11 5.55 -4.00
CA PHE A 145 -6.19 4.10 -4.15
C PHE A 145 -5.75 3.50 -2.82
N SER A 146 -6.25 2.32 -2.50
CA SER A 146 -5.66 1.53 -1.41
C SER A 146 -5.76 0.05 -1.75
N PHE A 147 -4.80 -0.72 -1.27
CA PHE A 147 -4.92 -2.16 -1.26
C PHE A 147 -5.42 -2.62 0.10
N LEU A 148 -6.15 -3.73 0.11
CA LEU A 148 -6.50 -4.42 1.34
C LEU A 148 -6.50 -5.92 1.12
N GLU A 149 -6.46 -6.66 2.21
CA GLU A 149 -6.76 -8.09 2.21
C GLU A 149 -8.25 -8.27 2.50
N TRP A 150 -8.92 -9.11 1.73
CA TRP A 150 -10.30 -9.53 1.97
C TRP A 150 -10.47 -10.99 1.54
N GLU A 151 -10.85 -11.86 2.49
CA GLU A 151 -11.05 -13.30 2.28
C GLU A 151 -9.86 -14.03 1.63
N GLY A 152 -8.65 -13.68 2.06
CA GLY A 152 -7.38 -14.18 1.53
C GLY A 152 -7.00 -13.61 0.17
N GLN A 153 -7.76 -12.65 -0.35
CA GLN A 153 -7.52 -12.02 -1.65
C GLN A 153 -7.00 -10.60 -1.50
N ILE A 154 -6.12 -10.23 -2.42
CA ILE A 154 -5.65 -8.86 -2.54
C ILE A 154 -6.70 -8.08 -3.31
N CYS A 155 -7.24 -7.04 -2.68
CA CYS A 155 -8.20 -6.16 -3.30
C CYS A 155 -7.62 -4.77 -3.51
N ILE A 156 -8.00 -4.14 -4.62
CA ILE A 156 -7.86 -2.70 -4.83
C ILE A 156 -9.19 -2.07 -4.51
N VAL A 157 -9.15 -1.02 -3.71
CA VAL A 157 -10.27 -0.13 -3.46
C VAL A 157 -9.97 1.21 -4.11
N HIS A 158 -10.94 1.70 -4.88
CA HIS A 158 -10.82 2.99 -5.55
C HIS A 158 -12.17 3.70 -5.56
N GLY A 159 -12.17 4.95 -5.13
CA GLY A 159 -13.32 5.84 -5.30
C GLY A 159 -13.13 6.70 -6.55
N TRP A 160 -14.20 7.12 -7.22
CA TRP A 160 -14.10 8.08 -8.32
C TRP A 160 -15.37 8.90 -8.47
N PHE A 161 -15.29 9.98 -9.23
CA PHE A 161 -16.46 10.72 -9.70
C PHE A 161 -16.79 10.32 -11.14
N HIS A 162 -18.08 10.31 -11.49
CA HIS A 162 -18.47 10.19 -12.88
C HIS A 162 -17.93 11.39 -13.68
N GLN A 163 -17.39 11.17 -14.88
CA GLN A 163 -16.79 12.25 -15.68
C GLN A 163 -17.84 13.35 -15.92
N GLY A 164 -17.52 14.57 -15.50
CA GLY A 164 -18.40 15.74 -15.65
C GLY A 164 -19.42 15.95 -14.53
N ASP A 165 -19.62 14.97 -13.63
CA ASP A 165 -20.53 15.12 -12.47
C ASP A 165 -19.84 14.78 -11.14
N ARG A 166 -19.41 15.83 -10.43
CA ARG A 166 -18.80 15.72 -9.09
C ARG A 166 -19.82 15.39 -7.98
N LYS A 167 -21.11 15.23 -8.29
CA LYS A 167 -22.14 14.87 -7.30
C LYS A 167 -22.29 13.35 -7.16
N GLU A 168 -21.95 12.58 -8.19
CA GLU A 168 -22.04 11.13 -8.16
C GLU A 168 -20.66 10.52 -7.84
N CYS A 169 -20.44 10.23 -6.56
CA CYS A 169 -19.27 9.50 -6.10
C CYS A 169 -19.55 8.00 -6.20
N ARG A 170 -18.61 7.25 -6.76
CA ARG A 170 -18.65 5.79 -6.82
C ARG A 170 -17.48 5.20 -6.06
N LEU A 171 -17.68 4.01 -5.54
CA LEU A 171 -16.67 3.16 -4.96
C LEU A 171 -16.67 1.83 -5.69
N GLY A 172 -15.48 1.34 -5.99
CA GLY A 172 -15.28 0.03 -6.56
C GLY A 172 -14.25 -0.74 -5.76
N ILE A 173 -14.47 -2.05 -5.68
CA ILE A 173 -13.51 -3.01 -5.14
C ILE A 173 -13.23 -4.03 -6.23
N TRP A 174 -11.95 -4.27 -6.48
CA TRP A 174 -11.47 -5.26 -7.43
C TRP A 174 -10.59 -6.27 -6.71
N ALA A 175 -10.91 -7.55 -6.85
CA ALA A 175 -10.10 -8.62 -6.30
C ALA A 175 -9.11 -9.17 -7.35
N LEU A 176 -7.87 -9.42 -6.94
CA LEU A 176 -6.87 -10.07 -7.78
C LEU A 176 -7.14 -11.57 -7.82
N ARG A 177 -7.35 -12.14 -9.00
CA ARG A 177 -7.33 -13.58 -9.26
C ARG A 177 -5.87 -14.03 -9.47
N PRO A 178 -5.21 -14.68 -8.48
CA PRO A 178 -3.77 -14.85 -8.53
C PRO A 178 -3.29 -15.74 -9.68
N LYS A 179 -4.05 -16.79 -10.00
CA LYS A 179 -3.72 -17.73 -11.09
C LYS A 179 -3.71 -17.06 -12.47
N GLU A 180 -4.57 -16.07 -12.65
CA GLU A 180 -4.77 -15.41 -13.95
C GLU A 180 -4.02 -14.08 -14.04
N LYS A 181 -3.51 -13.57 -12.90
CA LYS A 181 -2.97 -12.20 -12.77
C LYS A 181 -3.93 -11.13 -13.30
N ARG A 182 -5.23 -11.35 -13.11
CA ARG A 182 -6.31 -10.46 -13.56
C ARG A 182 -7.12 -9.96 -12.39
N TRP A 183 -7.62 -8.75 -12.55
CA TRP A 183 -8.51 -8.12 -11.60
C TRP A 183 -9.95 -8.33 -12.00
N GLU A 184 -10.77 -8.71 -11.03
CA GLU A 184 -12.21 -8.84 -11.19
C GLU A 184 -12.91 -7.81 -10.31
N LYS A 185 -13.85 -7.06 -10.89
CA LYS A 185 -14.65 -6.12 -10.11
C LYS A 185 -15.65 -6.92 -9.28
N VAL A 186 -15.50 -6.87 -7.96
CA VAL A 186 -16.37 -7.59 -7.03
C VAL A 186 -17.47 -6.72 -6.46
N ILE A 187 -17.21 -5.42 -6.30
CA ILE A 187 -18.20 -4.45 -5.81
C ILE A 187 -18.13 -3.18 -6.66
N GLU A 188 -19.30 -2.64 -7.01
CA GLU A 188 -19.49 -1.25 -7.41
C GLU A 188 -20.67 -0.68 -6.63
N MET A 189 -20.48 0.48 -6.00
CA MET A 189 -21.55 1.15 -5.28
C MET A 189 -21.50 2.67 -5.45
N GLY A 190 -22.68 3.28 -5.52
CA GLY A 190 -22.82 4.72 -5.42
C GLY A 190 -22.69 5.17 -3.97
N LEU A 191 -21.79 6.11 -3.72
CA LEU A 191 -21.67 6.82 -2.46
C LEU A 191 -22.51 8.08 -2.57
N GLY A 192 -23.73 8.07 -2.00
CA GLY A 192 -24.68 9.20 -2.07
C GLY A 192 -24.16 10.53 -1.47
N LYS A 193 -22.94 10.56 -0.92
CA LYS A 193 -22.22 11.76 -0.47
C LYS A 193 -20.71 11.58 -0.72
N LYS A 194 -20.01 12.71 -0.92
CA LYS A 194 -18.54 12.74 -0.96
C LYS A 194 -17.97 12.23 0.37
N LEU A 195 -17.14 11.19 0.32
CA LEU A 195 -16.36 10.77 1.49
C LEU A 195 -15.22 11.77 1.70
N LYS A 196 -15.09 12.32 2.91
CA LYS A 196 -14.05 13.29 3.23
C LYS A 196 -12.68 12.66 3.50
N SER A 197 -12.64 11.36 3.79
CA SER A 197 -11.39 10.60 3.97
C SER A 197 -11.58 9.14 3.55
N PHE A 198 -10.51 8.57 2.99
CA PHE A 198 -10.47 7.18 2.53
C PHE A 198 -10.52 6.15 3.67
N GLU A 199 -10.13 6.55 4.88
CA GLU A 199 -10.22 5.72 6.10
C GLU A 199 -11.65 5.24 6.38
N ARG A 200 -12.66 6.06 6.04
CA ARG A 200 -14.08 5.66 6.16
C ARG A 200 -14.49 4.61 5.15
N VAL A 201 -13.85 4.57 3.98
CA VAL A 201 -14.08 3.55 2.94
C VAL A 201 -13.65 2.17 3.44
N LEU A 202 -12.46 2.10 4.04
CA LEU A 202 -11.90 0.87 4.59
C LEU A 202 -12.78 0.30 5.72
N TRP A 203 -13.38 1.17 6.53
CA TRP A 203 -14.31 0.74 7.59
C TRP A 203 -15.59 0.12 7.01
N ILE A 204 -16.18 0.73 5.98
CA ILE A 204 -17.37 0.18 5.30
C ILE A 204 -17.07 -1.18 4.65
N ALA A 205 -15.88 -1.34 4.05
CA ALA A 205 -15.47 -2.60 3.45
C ALA A 205 -15.23 -3.72 4.48
N LYS A 206 -14.72 -3.38 5.68
CA LYS A 206 -14.45 -4.35 6.76
C LYS A 206 -15.68 -4.76 7.59
N CYS A 207 -16.76 -4.00 7.55
CA CYS A 207 -17.97 -4.26 8.33
C CYS A 207 -19.05 -5.06 7.58
N ARG A 208 -18.73 -5.59 6.40
CA ARG A 208 -19.58 -6.52 5.64
C ARG A 208 -18.86 -7.84 5.50
#